data_AF-A0A3N1GTX7-F1
#
_entry.id   AF-A0A3N1GTX7-F1
#
_cell.length_a   1.000
_cell.length_b   1.000
_cell.length_c   1.000
_cell.angle_alpha   90.00
_cell.angle_beta   90.00
_cell.angle_gamma   90.00
#
_symmetry.space_group_name_H-M   'P 1'
#
loop_
_entity.id
_entity.type
_entity.pdbx_description
1 polymer ?
#
loop_
_entity_poly.entity_id
_entity_poly.type
_entity_poly.pdbx_seq_one_letter_code
_entity_poly.pdbx_strand_id
1 'polypeptide(L)'
;MAASSTGARQRGGLALLIWLAGPLFELAGVLLIYAGMPDVVEDVGFSSPVTQVMVLAVLVVTVGGALLAWRGVTGTARWVVAAALFVAAGLTAALGLAFITGGILAVFTILMLHSALSIAFVGRAVLRSSASEGR
;
A
#
# COMPACT_ATOMS: atom_id res chain seq x y z
N MET A 1 -36.32 5.12 6.56
CA MET A 1 -35.29 5.28 5.51
C MET A 1 -33.84 5.30 6.02
N ALA A 2 -33.56 5.22 7.33
CA ALA A 2 -32.18 5.30 7.86
C ALA A 2 -31.38 3.98 7.91
N ALA A 3 -32.01 2.81 7.66
CA ALA A 3 -31.36 1.51 7.81
C ALA A 3 -30.45 1.09 6.62
N SER A 4 -30.56 1.74 5.47
CA SER A 4 -29.83 1.36 4.24
C SER A 4 -28.40 1.93 4.16
N SER A 5 -28.08 3.00 4.88
CA SER A 5 -26.78 3.68 4.80
C SER A 5 -25.67 2.97 5.59
N THR A 6 -26.03 2.25 6.65
CA THR A 6 -25.07 1.55 7.53
C THR A 6 -24.42 0.36 6.81
N GLY A 7 -25.19 -0.41 6.04
CA GLY A 7 -24.69 -1.58 5.32
C GLY A 7 -23.72 -1.26 4.18
N ALA A 8 -23.93 -0.14 3.47
CA ALA A 8 -23.04 0.30 2.39
C ALA A 8 -21.67 0.75 2.94
N ARG A 9 -21.66 1.47 4.07
CA ARG A 9 -20.43 1.94 4.73
C ARG A 9 -19.63 0.76 5.32
N GLN A 10 -20.31 -0.25 5.85
CA GLN A 10 -19.68 -1.46 6.39
C GLN A 10 -19.01 -2.33 5.30
N ARG A 11 -19.64 -2.48 4.12
CA ARG A 11 -19.06 -3.23 2.99
C ARG A 11 -17.82 -2.55 2.40
N GLY A 12 -17.81 -1.21 2.34
CA GLY A 12 -16.64 -0.44 1.89
C GLY A 12 -15.43 -0.62 2.82
N GLY A 13 -15.66 -0.60 4.14
CA GLY A 13 -14.60 -0.81 5.13
C GLY A 13 -13.97 -2.20 5.06
N LEU A 14 -14.79 -3.25 4.91
CA LEU A 14 -14.28 -4.62 4.78
C LEU A 14 -13.42 -4.82 3.53
N ALA A 15 -13.84 -4.23 2.40
CA ALA A 15 -13.04 -4.29 1.17
C ALA A 15 -11.67 -3.61 1.36
N LEU A 16 -11.62 -2.44 2.01
CA LEU A 16 -10.36 -1.75 2.32
C LEU A 16 -9.43 -2.59 3.20
N LEU A 17 -9.96 -3.31 4.20
CA LEU A 17 -9.16 -4.20 5.04
C LEU A 17 -8.54 -5.35 4.26
N ILE A 18 -9.32 -5.96 3.36
CA ILE A 18 -8.84 -7.06 2.50
C ILE A 18 -7.71 -6.55 1.60
N TRP A 19 -7.87 -5.38 0.98
CA TRP A 19 -6.82 -4.78 0.16
C TRP A 19 -5.61 -4.33 0.96
N LEU A 20 -5.78 -3.97 2.23
CA LEU A 20 -4.67 -3.53 3.08
C LEU A 20 -3.81 -4.71 3.58
N ALA A 21 -4.38 -5.91 3.68
CA ALA A 21 -3.70 -7.08 4.22
C ALA A 21 -2.40 -7.41 3.47
N GLY A 22 -2.44 -7.50 2.14
CA GLY A 22 -1.26 -7.79 1.31
C GLY A 22 -0.09 -6.83 1.58
N PRO A 23 -0.26 -5.51 1.37
CA PRO A 23 0.75 -4.50 1.66
C PRO A 23 1.30 -4.56 3.08
N LEU A 24 0.46 -4.80 4.09
CA LEU A 24 0.91 -4.89 5.47
C LEU A 24 1.85 -6.10 5.67
N PHE A 25 1.43 -7.29 5.27
CA PHE A 25 2.23 -8.49 5.48
C PHE A 25 3.49 -8.52 4.64
N GLU A 26 3.41 -8.09 3.38
CA GLU A 26 4.52 -8.16 2.44
C GLU A 26 5.58 -7.10 2.74
N LEU A 27 5.19 -5.84 3.01
CA LEU A 27 6.15 -4.80 3.38
C LEU A 27 6.73 -5.03 4.78
N ALA A 28 5.93 -5.53 5.73
CA ALA A 28 6.47 -5.95 7.03
C ALA A 28 7.44 -7.13 6.89
N GLY A 29 7.14 -8.08 6.00
CA GLY A 29 8.04 -9.19 5.67
C GLY A 29 9.38 -8.71 5.13
N VAL A 30 9.37 -7.71 4.24
CA VAL A 30 10.61 -7.07 3.74
C VAL A 30 11.41 -6.45 4.90
N LEU A 31 10.76 -5.74 5.82
CA LEU A 31 11.44 -5.17 7.00
C LEU A 31 12.00 -6.23 7.94
N LEU A 32 11.26 -7.33 8.17
CA LEU A 32 11.71 -8.44 9.01
C LEU A 32 12.92 -9.16 8.42
N ILE A 33 12.94 -9.34 7.11
CA ILE A 33 14.10 -9.92 6.40
C ILE A 33 15.31 -9.03 6.55
N TYR A 34 15.10 -7.72 6.41
CA TYR A 34 16.16 -6.75 6.62
C TYR A 34 16.76 -6.82 8.02
N ALA A 35 15.91 -6.96 9.04
CA ALA A 35 16.34 -7.05 10.43
C ALA A 35 16.94 -8.42 10.80
N GLY A 36 16.45 -9.50 10.20
CA GLY A 36 16.79 -10.88 10.58
C GLY A 36 17.87 -11.55 9.72
N MET A 37 18.12 -11.06 8.51
CA MET A 37 19.05 -11.67 7.54
C MET A 37 19.87 -10.60 6.81
N PRO A 38 20.72 -9.83 7.51
CA PRO A 38 21.50 -8.74 6.91
C PRO A 38 22.41 -9.21 5.77
N ASP A 39 23.03 -10.39 5.90
CA ASP A 39 23.93 -10.96 4.88
C ASP A 39 23.25 -11.11 3.51
N VAL A 40 21.98 -11.56 3.50
CA VAL A 40 21.19 -11.74 2.27
C VAL A 40 20.90 -10.40 1.59
N VAL A 41 20.78 -9.33 2.38
CA VAL A 41 20.40 -7.99 1.90
C VAL A 41 21.61 -7.18 1.43
N GLU A 42 22.79 -7.44 1.99
CA GLU A 42 24.06 -6.86 1.52
C GLU A 42 24.40 -7.34 0.11
N ASP A 43 24.24 -8.63 -0.17
CA ASP A 43 24.57 -9.24 -1.46
C ASP A 43 23.77 -8.70 -2.65
N VAL A 44 22.57 -8.16 -2.40
CA VAL A 44 21.69 -7.60 -3.44
C VAL A 44 21.75 -6.08 -3.56
N GLY A 45 22.67 -5.42 -2.85
CA GLY A 45 22.84 -3.96 -2.91
C GLY A 45 21.69 -3.18 -2.27
N PHE A 46 20.87 -3.85 -1.45
CA PHE A 46 19.70 -3.28 -0.80
C PHE A 46 19.94 -2.89 0.67
N SER A 47 21.15 -3.11 1.19
CA SER A 47 21.58 -2.76 2.55
C SER A 47 21.66 -1.25 2.85
N SER A 48 21.23 -0.40 1.91
CA SER A 48 21.12 1.02 2.15
C SER A 48 19.99 1.35 3.15
N PRO A 49 20.27 2.15 4.20
CA PRO A 49 19.27 2.72 5.08
C PRO A 49 18.13 3.44 4.34
N VAL A 50 18.41 3.94 3.12
CA VAL A 50 17.43 4.60 2.26
C VAL A 50 16.28 3.67 1.88
N THR A 51 16.56 2.39 1.60
CA THR A 51 15.53 1.40 1.26
C THR A 51 14.60 1.16 2.44
N GLN A 52 15.15 1.00 3.65
CA GLN A 52 14.34 0.78 4.86
C GLN A 52 13.41 1.96 5.13
N VAL A 53 13.95 3.19 5.06
CA VAL A 53 13.18 4.42 5.24
C VAL A 53 12.09 4.53 4.17
N MET A 54 12.39 4.17 2.92
CA MET A 54 11.41 4.17 1.84
C MET A 54 10.28 3.15 2.07
N VAL A 55 10.61 1.90 2.45
CA VAL A 55 9.62 0.86 2.77
C VAL A 55 8.74 1.31 3.94
N LEU A 56 9.33 1.88 4.98
CA LEU A 56 8.60 2.41 6.13
C LEU A 56 7.68 3.57 5.73
N ALA A 57 8.15 4.49 4.91
CA ALA A 57 7.35 5.61 4.40
C ALA A 57 6.17 5.12 3.56
N VAL A 58 6.39 4.16 2.66
CA VAL A 58 5.33 3.52 1.86
C VAL A 58 4.30 2.84 2.76
N LEU A 59 4.74 2.13 3.80
CA LEU A 59 3.86 1.47 4.76
C LEU A 59 2.99 2.50 5.50
N VAL A 60 3.59 3.58 6.01
CA VAL A 60 2.88 4.66 6.70
C VAL A 60 1.89 5.35 5.77
N VAL A 61 2.26 5.68 4.54
CA VAL A 61 1.36 6.28 3.54
C VAL A 61 0.21 5.34 3.21
N THR A 62 0.48 4.04 3.08
CA THR A 62 -0.54 3.03 2.78
C THR A 62 -1.56 2.91 3.92
N VAL A 63 -1.09 2.77 5.16
CA VAL A 63 -1.96 2.69 6.35
C VAL A 63 -2.72 3.99 6.57
N GLY A 64 -2.01 5.13 6.54
CA GLY A 64 -2.62 6.45 6.69
C GLY A 64 -3.66 6.73 5.60
N GLY A 65 -3.35 6.41 4.34
CA GLY A 65 -4.26 6.56 3.22
C GLY A 65 -5.50 5.66 3.34
N ALA A 66 -5.34 4.41 3.77
CA ALA A 66 -6.47 3.51 4.03
C ALA A 66 -7.35 3.99 5.19
N LEU A 67 -6.77 4.51 6.28
CA LEU A 67 -7.51 5.09 7.41
C LEU A 67 -8.26 6.38 6.99
N LEU A 68 -7.64 7.23 6.18
CA LEU A 68 -8.29 8.42 5.63
C LEU A 68 -9.40 8.04 4.64
N ALA A 69 -9.20 6.99 3.83
CA ALA A 69 -10.22 6.42 2.97
C ALA A 69 -11.43 5.94 3.77
N TRP A 70 -11.18 5.23 4.88
CA TRP A 70 -12.23 4.77 5.80
C TRP A 70 -13.01 5.94 6.39
N ARG A 71 -12.32 7.00 6.79
CA ARG A 71 -12.95 8.20 7.36
C ARG A 71 -13.75 9.02 6.36
N GLY A 72 -13.60 8.76 5.06
CA GLY A 72 -14.33 9.47 4.00
C GLY A 72 -13.72 10.84 3.70
N VAL A 73 -12.47 10.87 3.25
CA VAL A 73 -11.79 12.12 2.88
C VAL A 73 -12.48 12.82 1.69
N THR A 74 -12.66 14.14 1.76
CA THR A 74 -13.37 14.95 0.76
C THR A 74 -12.50 16.07 0.17
N GLY A 75 -12.99 16.73 -0.89
CA GLY A 75 -12.35 17.91 -1.49
C GLY A 75 -10.97 17.67 -2.08
N THR A 76 -10.06 18.64 -1.94
CA THR A 76 -8.69 18.60 -2.46
C THR A 76 -7.82 17.56 -1.74
N ALA A 77 -8.06 17.35 -0.44
CA ALA A 77 -7.33 16.36 0.35
C ALA A 77 -7.44 14.94 -0.24
N ARG A 78 -8.57 14.62 -0.86
CA ARG A 78 -8.79 13.35 -1.58
C ARG A 78 -7.79 13.13 -2.72
N TRP A 79 -7.52 14.16 -3.51
CA TRP A 79 -6.57 14.07 -4.61
C TRP A 79 -5.15 13.89 -4.10
N VAL A 80 -4.79 14.60 -3.02
CA VAL A 80 -3.49 14.47 -2.37
C VAL A 80 -3.27 13.06 -1.83
N VAL A 81 -4.26 12.50 -1.11
CA VAL A 81 -4.17 11.13 -0.56
C VAL A 81 -4.09 10.09 -1.68
N ALA A 82 -4.92 10.22 -2.72
CA ALA A 82 -4.88 9.30 -3.86
C ALA A 82 -3.53 9.36 -4.59
N ALA A 83 -3.02 10.57 -4.86
CA ALA A 83 -1.72 10.75 -5.49
C ALA A 83 -0.60 10.14 -4.64
N ALA A 84 -0.60 10.37 -3.32
CA ALA A 84 0.37 9.78 -2.41
C ALA A 84 0.32 8.23 -2.44
N LEU A 85 -0.88 7.64 -2.47
CA LEU A 85 -1.04 6.19 -2.59
C LEU A 85 -0.57 5.65 -3.94
N PHE A 86 -0.80 6.36 -5.06
CA PHE A 86 -0.28 5.94 -6.37
C PHE A 86 1.25 6.05 -6.44
N VAL A 87 1.84 7.08 -5.84
CA VAL A 87 3.29 7.19 -5.71
C VAL A 87 3.83 6.04 -4.86
N ALA A 88 3.20 5.74 -3.72
CA ALA A 88 3.57 4.61 -2.88
C ALA A 88 3.49 3.28 -3.65
N ALA A 89 2.42 3.05 -4.41
CA ALA A 89 2.27 1.88 -5.27
C ALA A 89 3.39 1.78 -6.32
N GLY A 90 3.72 2.90 -6.98
CA GLY A 90 4.81 2.96 -7.96
C GLY A 90 6.18 2.66 -7.33
N LEU A 91 6.45 3.20 -6.14
CA LEU A 91 7.68 2.92 -5.39
C LEU A 91 7.75 1.44 -4.97
N THR A 92 6.63 0.86 -4.51
CA THR A 92 6.56 -0.58 -4.20
C THR A 92 6.82 -1.44 -5.43
N ALA A 93 6.26 -1.08 -6.59
CA ALA A 93 6.52 -1.80 -7.83
C ALA A 93 7.99 -1.68 -8.27
N ALA A 94 8.58 -0.48 -8.15
CA ALA A 94 10.00 -0.25 -8.45
C ALA A 94 10.92 -1.06 -7.53
N LEU A 95 10.60 -1.12 -6.23
CA LEU A 95 11.26 -2.02 -5.27
C LEU A 95 11.18 -3.48 -5.71
N GLY A 96 9.99 -3.94 -6.11
CA GLY A 96 9.77 -5.29 -6.61
C GLY A 96 10.61 -5.63 -7.84
N LEU A 97 10.68 -4.71 -8.81
CA LEU A 97 11.50 -4.87 -10.02
C LEU A 97 12.99 -4.99 -9.68
N ALA A 98 13.45 -4.21 -8.71
CA ALA A 98 14.83 -4.26 -8.28
C ALA A 98 15.18 -5.57 -7.53
N PHE A 99 14.21 -6.32 -6.99
CA PHE A 99 14.44 -7.67 -6.46
C PHE A 99 14.63 -8.76 -7.53
N ILE A 100 14.27 -8.50 -8.80
CA ILE A 100 14.42 -9.49 -9.89
C ILE A 100 15.90 -9.88 -10.08
N THR A 101 16.82 -8.94 -9.85
CA THR A 101 18.25 -9.16 -10.05
C THR A 101 18.90 -10.01 -8.95
N GLY A 102 18.20 -10.25 -7.83
CA GLY A 102 18.74 -10.90 -6.63
C GLY A 102 18.48 -12.41 -6.50
N GLY A 103 18.06 -13.10 -7.56
CA GLY A 103 17.88 -14.56 -7.57
C GLY A 103 16.81 -15.07 -6.60
N ILE A 104 17.19 -15.38 -5.35
CA ILE A 104 16.27 -15.86 -4.31
C ILE A 104 15.19 -14.82 -3.96
N LEU A 105 15.50 -13.54 -4.20
CA LEU A 105 14.55 -12.45 -3.95
C LEU A 105 13.49 -12.29 -5.04
N ALA A 106 13.53 -13.07 -6.13
CA ALA A 106 12.52 -13.00 -7.19
C ALA A 106 11.09 -13.25 -6.69
N VAL A 107 10.90 -14.03 -5.62
CA VAL A 107 9.60 -14.19 -4.96
C VAL A 107 9.09 -12.86 -4.41
N PHE A 108 9.97 -12.00 -3.88
CA PHE A 108 9.58 -10.67 -3.40
C PHE A 108 9.15 -9.75 -4.52
N THR A 109 9.59 -9.95 -5.76
CA THR A 109 9.04 -9.22 -6.91
C THR A 109 7.53 -9.42 -7.03
N ILE A 110 7.07 -10.68 -6.96
CA ILE A 110 5.65 -11.02 -7.10
C ILE A 110 4.85 -10.45 -5.93
N LEU A 111 5.37 -10.59 -4.71
CA LEU A 111 4.77 -10.00 -3.51
C LEU A 111 4.69 -8.47 -3.66
N MET A 112 5.80 -7.79 -3.95
CA MET A 112 5.79 -6.33 -4.12
C MET A 112 4.85 -5.87 -5.23
N LEU A 113 4.71 -6.62 -6.32
CA LEU A 113 3.72 -6.30 -7.36
C LEU A 113 2.28 -6.45 -6.86
N HIS A 114 2.01 -7.50 -6.09
CA HIS A 114 0.71 -7.71 -5.44
C HIS A 114 0.39 -6.59 -4.42
N SER A 115 1.36 -6.20 -3.59
CA SER A 115 1.28 -5.03 -2.73
C SER A 115 1.01 -3.75 -3.52
N ALA A 116 1.75 -3.49 -4.59
CA ALA A 116 1.58 -2.29 -5.41
C ALA A 116 0.17 -2.19 -6.00
N LEU A 117 -0.35 -3.29 -6.54
CA LEU A 117 -1.72 -3.36 -7.05
C LEU A 117 -2.74 -3.09 -5.94
N SER A 118 -2.53 -3.69 -4.77
CA SER A 118 -3.40 -3.51 -3.61
C SER A 118 -3.43 -2.05 -3.14
N ILE A 119 -2.27 -1.39 -3.02
CA ILE A 119 -2.16 0.04 -2.70
C ILE A 119 -2.87 0.90 -3.76
N ALA A 120 -2.71 0.58 -5.04
CA ALA A 120 -3.37 1.28 -6.12
C ALA A 120 -4.91 1.13 -6.06
N PHE A 121 -5.43 -0.03 -5.66
CA PHE A 121 -6.86 -0.23 -5.43
C PHE A 121 -7.39 0.59 -4.24
N VAL A 122 -6.61 0.74 -3.17
CA VAL A 122 -6.94 1.66 -2.07
C VAL A 122 -6.99 3.11 -2.58
N GLY A 123 -6.00 3.55 -3.36
CA GLY A 123 -6.01 4.88 -3.99
C GLY A 123 -7.22 5.10 -4.90
N ARG A 124 -7.59 4.09 -5.68
CA ARG A 124 -8.82 4.12 -6.50
C ARG A 124 -10.09 4.20 -5.65
N ALA A 125 -10.14 3.51 -4.52
CA ALA A 125 -11.27 3.58 -3.60
C ALA A 125 -11.43 4.99 -3.02
N VAL A 126 -10.32 5.66 -2.65
CA VAL A 126 -10.32 7.06 -2.20
C VAL A 126 -10.97 7.98 -3.23
N LEU A 127 -10.68 7.81 -4.52
CA LEU A 127 -11.25 8.63 -5.59
C LEU A 127 -12.75 8.37 -5.82
N ARG A 128 -13.22 7.13 -5.67
CA ARG A 128 -14.60 6.73 -5.95
C ARG A 128 -15.62 7.24 -4.94
N SER A 129 -15.23 7.50 -3.70
CA SER A 129 -16.14 7.89 -2.62
C SER A 129 -16.97 9.16 -2.92
N SER A 130 -16.46 10.14 -3.70
CA SER A 130 -17.22 11.36 -3.99
C SER A 130 -18.17 11.27 -5.19
N ALA A 131 -18.09 10.24 -6.02
CA ALA A 131 -19.06 10.08 -7.12
C ALA A 131 -20.50 9.81 -6.59
N SER A 132 -20.60 9.44 -5.31
CA SER A 132 -21.85 9.20 -4.60
C SER A 132 -22.46 10.44 -3.95
N GLU A 133 -21.72 11.55 -3.78
CA GLU A 133 -22.21 12.76 -3.07
C GLU A 133 -22.78 13.83 -4.02
N GLY A 134 -22.54 13.71 -5.33
CA GLY A 134 -23.02 14.65 -6.34
C GLY A 134 -24.35 14.28 -7.03
N ARG A 135 -25.09 13.31 -6.49
CA ARG A 135 -26.43 12.91 -6.96
C ARG A 135 -27.42 13.02 -5.82
#